data_AF-A0A7W1UFA6-F1
#
_entry.id   AF-A0A7W1UFA6-F1
#
_cell.length_a   1.000
_cell.length_b   1.000
_cell.length_c   1.000
_cell.angle_alpha   90.00
_cell.angle_beta   90.00
_cell.angle_gamma   90.00
#
_symmetry.space_group_name_H-M   'P 1'
#
loop_
_entity.id
_entity.type
_entity.pdbx_description
1 polymer ?
#
loop_
_entity_poly.entity_id
_entity_poly.type
_entity_poly.pdbx_seq_one_letter_code
_entity_poly.pdbx_strand_id
1 'polypeptide(L)'
;VLPHYDLAHSDYLLSFGTPFLEHWLSPVSFGVAYGKFRQGRPMVRGRFIQVEPRLSLTAANADRWIPLRPGTEGLLALGIGQALIREGLTRLPSSQLPAFQPTFSSISLETISATTEVSQEVITQLAHELSVANAPLFLGGGPAAAQTNGTDTLVIINALNVLMGAINRRGGLQWMEPKVPTVEIIHPDLSGENELMALAQEFEEGSRTMLHLYLANPLYTLPPSLKFDRVFEQAKFIVSFSPFLDDSTVMADLILPDHDPLESWGDHVQQDIVPVTAWSLSQPVVNPLYDTRAIGDVWLEAAHRLGGSLSKEVPWTTFPEMLQSRWEGILSQENSPHAFEKQWKVALRQGGWWTVDARKRQISPTVPSVTYEPPEFLGNSSDYPLYCYPYPSLSLHDGRGANLPWLQELPDPLTTGMWGTWIEVNPSTASSMGIHQGDRVRVTSEYGAIEASAVFFPGLHPELIAIPMGQGHRAYGRYAKGRGVNPLTLLGPSFDSRSGSLATGGTRVRVERVKGGTQLPMLDQSVQDPVSPRIQLTGGL
;
A
#
# COMPACT_ATOMS: atom_id res chain seq x y z
N VAL A 1 0.77 -15.33 -4.48
CA VAL A 1 0.63 -15.00 -5.93
C VAL A 1 -0.61 -14.13 -6.11
N LEU A 2 -0.40 -12.89 -6.52
CA LEU A 2 -1.49 -11.96 -6.84
C LEU A 2 -1.91 -12.12 -8.31
N PRO A 3 -3.19 -11.94 -8.67
CA PRO A 3 -3.57 -11.85 -10.08
C PRO A 3 -2.98 -10.60 -10.74
N HIS A 4 -2.75 -10.68 -12.04
CA HIS A 4 -2.64 -9.50 -12.89
C HIS A 4 -4.04 -8.90 -13.11
N TYR A 5 -4.18 -7.62 -12.82
CA TYR A 5 -5.40 -6.84 -13.06
C TYR A 5 -5.29 -6.16 -14.44
N ASP A 6 -6.01 -6.67 -15.45
CA ASP A 6 -5.92 -6.20 -16.84
C ASP A 6 -6.69 -4.89 -17.09
N LEU A 7 -6.37 -3.83 -16.32
CA LEU A 7 -7.06 -2.54 -16.36
C LEU A 7 -7.06 -1.92 -17.75
N ALA A 8 -5.95 -2.04 -18.49
CA ALA A 8 -5.81 -1.48 -19.83
C ALA A 8 -6.89 -1.95 -20.82
N HIS A 9 -7.46 -3.14 -20.60
CA HIS A 9 -8.48 -3.73 -21.45
C HIS A 9 -9.87 -3.84 -20.80
N SER A 10 -10.04 -3.41 -19.57
CA SER A 10 -11.37 -3.23 -18.95
C SER A 10 -12.11 -2.08 -19.64
N ASP A 11 -13.44 -2.08 -19.68
CA ASP A 11 -14.24 -0.91 -20.09
C ASP A 11 -15.03 -0.29 -18.92
N TYR A 12 -15.00 -0.93 -17.76
CA TYR A 12 -15.62 -0.44 -16.54
C TYR A 12 -14.83 -0.87 -15.32
N LEU A 13 -14.30 0.10 -14.59
CA LEU A 13 -13.57 -0.11 -13.34
C LEU A 13 -14.44 0.36 -12.16
N LEU A 14 -14.72 -0.54 -11.22
CA LEU A 14 -15.21 -0.19 -9.88
C LEU A 14 -14.12 -0.52 -8.86
N SER A 15 -13.53 0.51 -8.26
CA SER A 15 -12.45 0.35 -7.29
C SER A 15 -12.89 0.76 -5.89
N PHE A 16 -12.54 -0.08 -4.92
CA PHE A 16 -12.81 0.12 -3.50
C PHE A 16 -11.52 0.42 -2.77
N GLY A 17 -11.37 1.67 -2.33
CA GLY A 17 -10.22 2.14 -1.54
C GLY A 17 -8.86 1.88 -2.17
N THR A 18 -8.76 1.59 -3.47
CA THR A 18 -7.50 1.16 -4.08
C THR A 18 -6.74 2.37 -4.66
N PRO A 19 -5.58 2.76 -4.11
CA PRO A 19 -4.86 3.94 -4.55
C PRO A 19 -3.86 3.60 -5.68
N PHE A 20 -4.36 3.07 -6.81
CA PHE A 20 -3.55 2.53 -7.90
C PHE A 20 -2.80 3.57 -8.74
N LEU A 21 -3.16 4.85 -8.65
CA LEU A 21 -2.39 5.95 -9.24
C LEU A 21 -1.43 6.60 -8.23
N GLU A 22 -1.35 6.06 -7.02
CA GLU A 22 -0.52 6.59 -5.93
C GLU A 22 0.54 5.56 -5.55
N HIS A 23 0.22 4.62 -4.67
CA HIS A 23 1.22 3.72 -4.06
C HIS A 23 0.81 2.23 -4.06
N TRP A 24 -0.32 1.87 -4.67
CA TRP A 24 -0.77 0.48 -4.67
C TRP A 24 -0.06 -0.39 -5.72
N LEU A 25 0.59 -1.46 -5.25
CA LEU A 25 1.29 -2.47 -6.04
C LEU A 25 2.35 -1.89 -7.01
N SER A 26 1.97 -1.45 -8.20
CA SER A 26 2.86 -0.83 -9.19
C SER A 26 2.19 0.39 -9.83
N PRO A 27 2.31 1.59 -9.23
CA PRO A 27 1.66 2.78 -9.75
C PRO A 27 2.13 3.16 -11.16
N VAL A 28 3.36 2.81 -11.54
CA VAL A 28 3.88 3.00 -12.90
C VAL A 28 3.10 2.14 -13.91
N SER A 29 2.96 0.84 -13.64
CA SER A 29 2.23 -0.08 -14.53
C SER A 29 0.75 0.29 -14.62
N PHE A 30 0.13 0.57 -13.46
CA PHE A 30 -1.27 0.99 -13.40
C PHE A 30 -1.51 2.35 -14.03
N GLY A 31 -0.58 3.31 -13.94
CA GLY A 31 -0.66 4.59 -14.64
C GLY A 31 -0.67 4.43 -16.17
N VAL A 32 0.22 3.59 -16.71
CA VAL A 32 0.21 3.25 -18.15
C VAL A 32 -1.08 2.52 -18.54
N ALA A 33 -1.53 1.57 -17.71
CA ALA A 33 -2.77 0.84 -17.95
C ALA A 33 -3.99 1.76 -17.90
N TYR A 34 -4.04 2.71 -16.96
CA TYR A 34 -5.09 3.71 -16.86
C TYR A 34 -5.11 4.63 -18.10
N GLY A 35 -3.95 5.08 -18.59
CA GLY A 35 -3.87 5.80 -19.86
C GLY A 35 -4.50 5.04 -21.03
N LYS A 36 -4.20 3.74 -21.15
CA LYS A 36 -4.80 2.85 -22.16
C LYS A 36 -6.30 2.61 -21.94
N PHE A 37 -6.73 2.46 -20.70
CA PHE A 37 -8.13 2.32 -20.32
C PHE A 37 -8.96 3.54 -20.77
N ARG A 38 -8.39 4.75 -20.66
CA ARG A 38 -9.05 6.01 -21.04
C ARG A 38 -8.97 6.33 -22.53
N GLN A 39 -7.83 6.06 -23.18
CA GLN A 39 -7.52 6.58 -24.51
C GLN A 39 -6.95 5.54 -25.48
N GLY A 40 -6.67 4.32 -25.03
CA GLY A 40 -5.98 3.29 -25.83
C GLY A 40 -6.87 2.56 -26.84
N ARG A 41 -8.18 2.82 -26.87
CA ARG A 41 -9.13 2.21 -27.79
C ARG A 41 -10.02 3.27 -28.43
N PRO A 42 -10.04 3.40 -29.77
CA PRO A 42 -10.94 4.32 -30.46
C PRO A 42 -12.40 4.08 -30.05
N MET A 43 -13.14 5.16 -29.78
CA MET A 43 -14.56 5.15 -29.39
C MET A 43 -14.91 4.42 -28.07
N VAL A 44 -13.93 3.85 -27.36
CA VAL A 44 -14.14 3.14 -26.08
C VAL A 44 -13.30 3.80 -24.99
N ARG A 45 -13.92 4.73 -24.26
CA ARG A 45 -13.35 5.32 -23.05
C ARG A 45 -13.85 4.54 -21.85
N GLY A 46 -12.94 3.90 -21.12
CA GLY A 46 -13.31 3.15 -19.92
C GLY A 46 -13.96 4.06 -18.85
N ARG A 47 -15.00 3.55 -18.19
CA ARG A 47 -15.71 4.25 -17.11
C ARG A 47 -15.17 3.84 -15.75
N PHE A 48 -14.74 4.81 -14.95
CA PHE A 48 -14.07 4.56 -13.67
C PHE A 48 -14.87 5.16 -12.51
N ILE A 49 -15.26 4.32 -11.56
CA ILE A 49 -15.88 4.71 -10.29
C ILE A 49 -14.94 4.33 -9.14
N GLN A 50 -14.67 5.30 -8.27
CA GLN A 50 -13.89 5.12 -7.06
C GLN A 50 -14.80 5.21 -5.83
N VAL A 51 -14.70 4.23 -4.95
CA VAL A 51 -15.43 4.14 -3.69
C VAL A 51 -14.41 4.24 -2.55
N GLU A 52 -14.42 5.33 -1.79
CA GLU A 52 -13.55 5.50 -0.62
C GLU A 52 -13.96 6.74 0.21
N PRO A 53 -13.65 6.78 1.52
CA PRO A 53 -14.08 7.87 2.41
C PRO A 53 -13.34 9.20 2.20
N ARG A 54 -12.16 9.17 1.56
CA ARG A 54 -11.34 10.35 1.25
C ARG A 54 -11.15 10.44 -0.26
N LEU A 55 -11.41 11.60 -0.86
CA LEU A 55 -11.12 11.91 -2.26
C LEU A 55 -9.59 11.88 -2.50
N SER A 56 -9.03 10.70 -2.73
CA SER A 56 -7.62 10.48 -3.06
C SER A 56 -7.24 11.02 -4.45
N LEU A 57 -5.95 10.97 -4.81
CA LEU A 57 -5.53 11.33 -6.17
C LEU A 57 -6.14 10.35 -7.19
N THR A 58 -6.27 9.08 -6.80
CA THR A 58 -6.96 8.07 -7.59
C THR A 58 -8.44 8.42 -7.77
N ALA A 59 -9.14 8.84 -6.72
CA ALA A 59 -10.53 9.30 -6.79
C ALA A 59 -10.70 10.57 -7.64
N ALA A 60 -9.77 11.53 -7.56
CA ALA A 60 -9.80 12.76 -8.34
C ALA A 60 -9.72 12.49 -9.86
N ASN A 61 -9.19 11.33 -10.26
CA ASN A 61 -9.15 10.86 -11.64
C ASN A 61 -10.34 9.95 -12.02
N ALA A 62 -11.29 9.71 -11.12
CA ALA A 62 -12.49 8.93 -11.40
C ALA A 62 -13.55 9.75 -12.17
N ASP A 63 -14.43 9.05 -12.90
CA ASP A 63 -15.63 9.67 -13.47
C ASP A 63 -16.70 9.93 -12.39
N ARG A 64 -16.70 9.11 -11.33
CA ARG A 64 -17.54 9.28 -10.15
C ARG A 64 -16.78 8.83 -8.91
N TRP A 65 -16.73 9.70 -7.91
CA TRP A 65 -16.33 9.34 -6.55
C TRP A 65 -17.59 9.10 -5.71
N ILE A 66 -17.60 8.02 -4.93
CA ILE A 66 -18.66 7.67 -3.99
C ILE A 66 -18.04 7.65 -2.59
N PRO A 67 -18.28 8.70 -1.77
CA PRO A 67 -17.93 8.66 -0.36
C PRO A 67 -18.82 7.65 0.36
N LEU A 68 -18.26 7.01 1.39
CA LEU A 68 -18.96 6.10 2.27
C LEU A 68 -18.32 6.12 3.66
N ARG A 69 -19.01 5.55 4.63
CA ARG A 69 -18.47 5.36 5.98
C ARG A 69 -17.23 4.43 5.96
N PRO A 70 -16.11 4.78 6.60
CA PRO A 70 -14.89 3.97 6.58
C PRO A 70 -15.09 2.52 7.06
N GLY A 71 -14.49 1.56 6.36
CA GLY A 71 -14.58 0.13 6.68
C GLY A 71 -15.87 -0.55 6.26
N THR A 72 -16.71 0.15 5.49
CA THR A 72 -17.96 -0.38 4.93
C THR A 72 -17.86 -0.68 3.43
N GLU A 73 -16.67 -0.64 2.84
CA GLU A 73 -16.40 -0.95 1.42
C GLU A 73 -16.87 -2.37 1.07
N GLY A 74 -16.57 -3.36 1.91
CA GLY A 74 -17.04 -4.73 1.77
C GLY A 74 -18.57 -4.83 1.83
N LEU A 75 -19.23 -4.00 2.65
CA LEU A 75 -20.67 -3.97 2.79
C LEU A 75 -21.37 -3.39 1.54
N LEU A 76 -20.78 -2.36 0.93
CA LEU A 76 -21.26 -1.86 -0.36
C LEU A 76 -21.06 -2.90 -1.47
N ALA A 77 -19.91 -3.59 -1.48
CA ALA A 77 -19.65 -4.68 -2.42
C ALA A 77 -20.68 -5.82 -2.26
N LEU A 78 -21.09 -6.14 -1.02
CA LEU A 78 -22.20 -7.07 -0.76
C LEU A 78 -23.51 -6.59 -1.38
N GLY A 79 -23.88 -5.32 -1.19
CA GLY A 79 -25.12 -4.78 -1.75
C GLY A 79 -25.16 -4.85 -3.27
N ILE A 80 -24.03 -4.57 -3.93
CA ILE A 80 -23.91 -4.67 -5.39
C ILE A 80 -24.07 -6.12 -5.83
N GLY A 81 -23.40 -7.07 -5.16
CA GLY A 81 -23.54 -8.50 -5.47
C GLY A 81 -24.96 -9.03 -5.22
N GLN A 82 -25.64 -8.55 -4.17
CA GLN A 82 -27.03 -8.88 -3.87
C GLN A 82 -27.97 -8.42 -5.01
N ALA A 83 -27.81 -7.17 -5.48
CA ALA A 83 -28.57 -6.65 -6.60
C ALA A 83 -28.30 -7.45 -7.90
N LEU A 84 -27.03 -7.74 -8.20
CA LEU A 84 -26.64 -8.54 -9.36
C LEU A 84 -27.29 -9.93 -9.36
N ILE A 85 -27.29 -10.63 -8.22
CA ILE A 85 -27.87 -11.97 -8.09
C ILE A 85 -29.40 -11.91 -8.17
N ARG A 86 -30.03 -11.01 -7.40
CA ARG A 86 -31.49 -10.90 -7.31
C ARG A 86 -32.13 -10.60 -8.66
N GLU A 87 -31.48 -9.77 -9.48
CA GLU A 87 -32.00 -9.31 -10.76
C GLU A 87 -31.51 -10.14 -11.96
N GLY A 88 -30.74 -11.22 -11.70
CA GLY A 88 -30.25 -12.12 -12.74
C GLY A 88 -29.21 -11.47 -13.67
N LEU A 89 -28.43 -10.52 -13.16
CA LEU A 89 -27.45 -9.73 -13.92
C LEU A 89 -26.02 -10.33 -13.91
N THR A 90 -25.83 -11.45 -13.20
CA THR A 90 -24.53 -12.15 -13.12
C THR A 90 -24.16 -12.86 -14.41
N ARG A 91 -22.86 -13.12 -14.62
CA ARG A 91 -22.33 -13.91 -15.76
C ARG A 91 -21.91 -15.32 -15.38
N LEU A 92 -22.04 -15.68 -14.11
CA LEU A 92 -21.76 -17.02 -13.61
C LEU A 92 -22.87 -18.00 -14.06
N PRO A 93 -22.54 -19.26 -14.41
CA PRO A 93 -23.56 -20.27 -14.66
C PRO A 93 -24.48 -20.46 -13.45
N SER A 94 -25.78 -20.63 -13.68
CA SER A 94 -26.77 -20.79 -12.60
C SER A 94 -26.47 -21.93 -11.63
N SER A 95 -25.75 -22.97 -12.07
CA SER A 95 -25.31 -24.08 -11.22
C SER A 95 -24.26 -23.70 -10.17
N GLN A 96 -23.55 -22.58 -10.36
CA GLN A 96 -22.51 -22.10 -9.44
C GLN A 96 -23.02 -21.00 -8.50
N LEU A 97 -24.12 -20.31 -8.83
CA LEU A 97 -24.70 -19.24 -8.02
C LEU A 97 -25.08 -19.64 -6.58
N PRO A 98 -25.60 -20.85 -6.30
CA PRO A 98 -25.92 -21.25 -4.93
C PRO A 98 -24.76 -21.16 -3.94
N ALA A 99 -23.50 -21.29 -4.41
CA ALA A 99 -22.33 -21.16 -3.56
C ALA A 99 -22.07 -19.72 -3.08
N PHE A 100 -22.58 -18.71 -3.80
CA PHE A 100 -22.38 -17.29 -3.49
C PHE A 100 -23.57 -16.67 -2.73
N GLN A 101 -24.75 -17.28 -2.83
CA GLN A 101 -25.96 -16.76 -2.17
C GLN A 101 -25.78 -16.52 -0.66
N PRO A 102 -25.15 -17.42 0.14
CA PRO A 102 -24.96 -17.17 1.57
C PRO A 102 -24.18 -15.89 1.87
N THR A 103 -23.13 -15.61 1.10
CA THR A 103 -22.31 -14.39 1.25
C THR A 103 -23.15 -13.13 1.01
N PHE A 104 -23.89 -13.08 -0.11
CA PHE A 104 -24.59 -11.86 -0.59
C PHE A 104 -26.02 -11.68 -0.08
N SER A 105 -26.57 -12.63 0.69
CA SER A 105 -27.93 -12.53 1.27
C SER A 105 -27.93 -12.35 2.79
N SER A 106 -26.75 -12.27 3.40
CA SER A 106 -26.57 -12.18 4.85
C SER A 106 -27.13 -10.89 5.47
N ILE A 107 -27.17 -9.79 4.70
CA ILE A 107 -27.57 -8.46 5.17
C ILE A 107 -28.57 -7.85 4.18
N SER A 108 -29.57 -7.11 4.69
CA SER A 108 -30.57 -6.45 3.84
C SER A 108 -29.98 -5.22 3.13
N LEU A 109 -30.48 -4.90 1.92
CA LEU A 109 -30.09 -3.67 1.22
C LEU A 109 -30.41 -2.39 2.01
N GLU A 110 -31.46 -2.40 2.83
CA GLU A 110 -31.81 -1.28 3.70
C GLU A 110 -30.72 -1.04 4.75
N THR A 111 -30.28 -2.11 5.43
CA THR A 111 -29.18 -2.05 6.40
C THR A 111 -27.86 -1.64 5.74
N ILE A 112 -27.56 -2.20 4.56
CA ILE A 112 -26.37 -1.84 3.78
C ILE A 112 -26.40 -0.35 3.43
N SER A 113 -27.53 0.14 2.94
CA SER A 113 -27.69 1.54 2.54
C SER A 113 -27.53 2.49 3.72
N ALA A 114 -28.17 2.18 4.86
CA ALA A 114 -28.07 2.98 6.07
C ALA A 114 -26.64 3.01 6.65
N THR A 115 -25.93 1.87 6.62
CA THR A 115 -24.60 1.75 7.23
C THR A 115 -23.49 2.34 6.35
N THR A 116 -23.57 2.14 5.03
CA THR A 116 -22.59 2.67 4.07
C THR A 116 -22.84 4.15 3.75
N GLU A 117 -24.05 4.63 3.99
CA GLU A 117 -24.57 5.94 3.56
C GLU A 117 -24.71 6.07 2.03
N VAL A 118 -24.74 4.94 1.32
CA VAL A 118 -24.96 4.87 -0.13
C VAL A 118 -26.39 4.40 -0.38
N SER A 119 -27.17 5.17 -1.16
CA SER A 119 -28.59 4.87 -1.38
C SER A 119 -28.80 3.56 -2.14
N GLN A 120 -29.93 2.89 -1.90
CA GLN A 120 -30.28 1.65 -2.60
C GLN A 120 -30.37 1.84 -4.13
N GLU A 121 -30.80 3.03 -4.56
CA GLU A 121 -30.83 3.41 -5.97
C GLU A 121 -29.43 3.43 -6.57
N VAL A 122 -28.44 3.98 -5.86
CA VAL A 122 -27.04 3.98 -6.32
C VAL A 122 -26.49 2.56 -6.39
N ILE A 123 -26.75 1.72 -5.38
CA ILE A 123 -26.32 0.31 -5.38
C ILE A 123 -26.89 -0.44 -6.60
N THR A 124 -28.18 -0.26 -6.86
CA THR A 124 -28.88 -0.91 -7.96
C THR A 124 -28.40 -0.37 -9.32
N GLN A 125 -28.19 0.96 -9.42
CA GLN A 125 -27.60 1.59 -10.61
C GLN A 125 -26.22 1.01 -10.92
N LEU A 126 -25.34 0.88 -9.92
CA LEU A 126 -24.00 0.30 -10.11
C LEU A 126 -24.11 -1.13 -10.66
N ALA A 127 -25.00 -1.95 -10.11
CA ALA A 127 -25.23 -3.32 -10.60
C ALA A 127 -25.66 -3.36 -12.08
N HIS A 128 -26.60 -2.50 -12.49
CA HIS A 128 -27.01 -2.38 -13.89
C HIS A 128 -25.87 -1.92 -14.80
N GLU A 129 -25.14 -0.88 -14.40
CA GLU A 129 -24.00 -0.35 -15.16
C GLU A 129 -22.91 -1.40 -15.37
N LEU A 130 -22.61 -2.19 -14.33
CA LEU A 130 -21.68 -3.32 -14.40
C LEU A 130 -22.18 -4.45 -15.30
N SER A 131 -23.49 -4.73 -15.32
CA SER A 131 -24.06 -5.81 -16.13
C SER A 131 -23.91 -5.57 -17.63
N VAL A 132 -23.99 -4.30 -18.06
CA VAL A 132 -23.90 -3.89 -19.47
C VAL A 132 -22.47 -3.67 -19.95
N ALA A 133 -21.50 -3.49 -19.03
CA ALA A 133 -20.09 -3.32 -19.35
C ALA A 133 -19.49 -4.59 -19.97
N ASN A 134 -18.72 -4.55 -21.04
CA ASN A 134 -18.20 -5.77 -21.68
C ASN A 134 -17.15 -6.48 -20.81
N ALA A 135 -16.29 -5.72 -20.14
CA ALA A 135 -15.20 -6.21 -19.31
C ALA A 135 -15.13 -5.43 -17.98
N PRO A 136 -16.07 -5.68 -17.05
CA PRO A 136 -16.06 -5.07 -15.73
C PRO A 136 -14.89 -5.63 -14.91
N LEU A 137 -14.20 -4.74 -14.20
CA LEU A 137 -13.10 -5.05 -13.31
C LEU A 137 -13.37 -4.44 -11.94
N PHE A 138 -13.16 -5.25 -10.89
CA PHE A 138 -13.26 -4.80 -9.51
C PHE A 138 -11.89 -4.82 -8.85
N LEU A 139 -11.50 -3.71 -8.22
CA LEU A 139 -10.26 -3.60 -7.45
C LEU A 139 -10.58 -3.38 -5.97
N GLY A 140 -9.83 -4.04 -5.10
CA GLY A 140 -9.86 -3.83 -3.65
C GLY A 140 -8.45 -3.78 -3.11
N GLY A 141 -8.19 -2.86 -2.19
CA GLY A 141 -6.89 -2.72 -1.55
C GLY A 141 -6.80 -1.44 -0.73
N GLY A 142 -5.57 -1.08 -0.34
CA GLY A 142 -5.29 0.16 0.39
C GLY A 142 -6.21 0.34 1.61
N PRO A 143 -6.80 1.53 1.79
CA PRO A 143 -7.80 1.81 2.83
C PRO A 143 -8.90 0.78 3.04
N ALA A 144 -9.41 0.13 1.99
CA ALA A 144 -10.44 -0.91 2.11
C ALA A 144 -9.92 -2.18 2.83
N ALA A 145 -8.60 -2.38 2.83
CA ALA A 145 -7.92 -3.45 3.54
C ALA A 145 -7.31 -3.00 4.88
N ALA A 146 -7.40 -1.71 5.23
CA ALA A 146 -6.76 -1.12 6.40
C ALA A 146 -7.57 -1.27 7.70
N GLN A 147 -8.59 -2.13 7.71
CA GLN A 147 -9.56 -2.30 8.79
C GLN A 147 -9.51 -3.74 9.31
N THR A 148 -10.12 -4.01 10.48
CA THR A 148 -10.15 -5.36 11.07
C THR A 148 -10.89 -6.40 10.22
N ASN A 149 -11.74 -5.94 9.30
CA ASN A 149 -12.46 -6.76 8.33
C ASN A 149 -11.88 -6.66 6.90
N GLY A 150 -10.61 -6.24 6.77
CA GLY A 150 -9.94 -5.98 5.50
C GLY A 150 -9.88 -7.22 4.60
N THR A 151 -9.51 -8.38 5.16
CA THR A 151 -9.45 -9.63 4.38
C THR A 151 -10.81 -10.01 3.82
N ASP A 152 -11.86 -9.96 4.66
CA ASP A 152 -13.23 -10.30 4.26
C ASP A 152 -13.75 -9.34 3.17
N THR A 153 -13.45 -8.05 3.32
CA THR A 153 -13.73 -7.02 2.30
C THR A 153 -13.09 -7.38 0.95
N LEU A 154 -11.80 -7.75 0.94
CA LEU A 154 -11.11 -8.14 -0.30
C LEU A 154 -11.66 -9.44 -0.90
N VAL A 155 -12.05 -10.42 -0.07
CA VAL A 155 -12.68 -11.65 -0.56
C VAL A 155 -14.02 -11.35 -1.25
N ILE A 156 -14.86 -10.49 -0.66
CA ILE A 156 -16.15 -10.08 -1.23
C ILE A 156 -15.94 -9.33 -2.56
N ILE A 157 -14.99 -8.40 -2.63
CA ILE A 157 -14.67 -7.67 -3.88
C ILE A 157 -14.19 -8.64 -4.97
N ASN A 158 -13.35 -9.62 -4.62
CA ASN A 158 -12.94 -10.65 -5.57
C ASN A 158 -14.10 -11.57 -5.98
N ALA A 159 -15.07 -11.82 -5.10
CA ALA A 159 -16.29 -12.54 -5.44
C ALA A 159 -17.11 -11.82 -6.52
N LEU A 160 -17.12 -10.48 -6.55
CA LEU A 160 -17.75 -9.71 -7.64
C LEU A 160 -17.07 -9.96 -8.99
N ASN A 161 -15.73 -10.01 -9.03
CA ASN A 161 -15.00 -10.40 -10.25
C ASN A 161 -15.42 -11.80 -10.74
N VAL A 162 -15.65 -12.74 -9.80
CA VAL A 162 -16.14 -14.07 -10.13
C VAL A 162 -17.57 -14.02 -10.67
N LEU A 163 -18.51 -13.37 -9.96
CA LEU A 163 -19.91 -13.22 -10.38
C LEU A 163 -20.06 -12.62 -11.79
N MET A 164 -19.15 -11.70 -12.14
CA MET A 164 -19.11 -11.05 -13.45
C MET A 164 -18.24 -11.79 -14.48
N GLY A 165 -17.80 -13.01 -14.18
CA GLY A 165 -17.07 -13.87 -15.11
C GLY A 165 -15.73 -13.27 -15.56
N ALA A 166 -15.10 -12.41 -14.75
CA ALA A 166 -13.88 -11.69 -15.09
C ALA A 166 -12.61 -12.54 -14.96
N ILE A 167 -12.70 -13.76 -14.40
CA ILE A 167 -11.56 -14.65 -14.21
C ILE A 167 -11.01 -15.16 -15.54
N ASN A 168 -9.70 -14.99 -15.75
CA ASN A 168 -8.94 -15.33 -16.95
C ASN A 168 -9.45 -14.68 -18.25
N ARG A 169 -10.28 -13.63 -18.15
CA ARG A 169 -10.76 -12.83 -19.28
C ARG A 169 -9.85 -11.63 -19.55
N ARG A 170 -9.85 -11.19 -20.81
CA ARG A 170 -9.25 -9.89 -21.19
C ARG A 170 -10.07 -8.77 -20.54
N GLY A 171 -9.39 -7.81 -19.92
CA GLY A 171 -10.02 -6.76 -19.12
C GLY A 171 -10.45 -7.18 -17.71
N GLY A 172 -10.15 -8.41 -17.30
CA GLY A 172 -10.46 -8.95 -15.98
C GLY A 172 -9.21 -9.38 -15.20
N LEU A 173 -9.36 -10.36 -14.32
CA LEU A 173 -8.26 -10.93 -13.53
C LEU A 173 -7.54 -12.03 -14.29
N GLN A 174 -6.21 -12.06 -14.29
CA GLN A 174 -5.42 -13.06 -14.98
C GLN A 174 -4.35 -13.64 -14.07
N TRP A 175 -4.29 -14.96 -13.95
CA TRP A 175 -3.18 -15.63 -13.29
C TRP A 175 -2.22 -16.11 -14.35
N MET A 176 -0.97 -15.68 -14.25
CA MET A 176 0.06 -16.05 -15.19
C MET A 176 0.90 -17.17 -14.59
N GLU A 177 1.26 -18.13 -15.43
CA GLU A 177 2.22 -19.16 -15.11
C GLU A 177 3.60 -18.64 -15.54
N PRO A 178 4.46 -18.27 -14.60
CA PRO A 178 5.77 -17.73 -14.93
C PRO A 178 6.62 -18.82 -15.59
N LYS A 179 7.23 -18.51 -16.74
CA LYS A 179 8.31 -19.35 -17.29
C LYS A 179 9.59 -19.00 -16.53
N VAL A 180 9.83 -19.70 -15.43
CA VAL A 180 11.06 -19.51 -14.65
C VAL A 180 12.17 -20.38 -15.24
N PRO A 181 13.41 -19.87 -15.41
CA PRO A 181 14.59 -20.72 -15.54
C PRO A 181 14.70 -21.68 -14.34
N THR A 182 15.52 -22.72 -14.41
CA THR A 182 15.67 -23.75 -13.36
C THR A 182 16.22 -23.24 -12.01
N VAL A 183 16.35 -21.92 -11.85
CA VAL A 183 16.86 -21.25 -10.64
C VAL A 183 15.75 -21.14 -9.62
N GLU A 184 16.01 -21.62 -8.42
CA GLU A 184 15.11 -21.46 -7.28
C GLU A 184 14.89 -19.97 -7.00
N ILE A 185 13.63 -19.56 -6.97
CA ILE A 185 13.25 -18.23 -6.50
C ILE A 185 12.84 -18.39 -5.06
N ILE A 186 13.65 -17.83 -4.17
CA ILE A 186 13.29 -17.68 -2.78
C ILE A 186 12.30 -16.51 -2.73
N HIS A 187 11.03 -16.83 -2.54
CA HIS A 187 10.05 -15.86 -2.10
C HIS A 187 10.12 -15.84 -0.58
N PRO A 188 10.76 -14.83 0.05
CA PRO A 188 10.65 -14.72 1.49
C PRO A 188 9.16 -14.59 1.85
N ASP A 189 8.71 -15.38 2.81
CA ASP A 189 7.38 -15.17 3.38
C ASP A 189 7.33 -13.74 3.91
N LEU A 190 6.32 -12.98 3.46
CA LEU A 190 6.13 -11.61 3.96
C LEU A 190 5.58 -11.71 5.38
N SER A 191 6.41 -11.40 6.36
CA SER A 191 5.98 -11.34 7.76
C SER A 191 5.03 -10.16 8.00
N GLY A 192 3.82 -10.45 8.47
CA GLY A 192 2.88 -9.44 8.94
C GLY A 192 3.27 -8.87 10.31
N GLU A 193 2.62 -7.80 10.74
CA GLU A 193 2.91 -7.18 12.04
C GLU A 193 2.72 -8.14 13.22
N ASN A 194 1.83 -9.12 13.12
CA ASN A 194 1.67 -10.17 14.15
C ASN A 194 2.92 -11.06 14.30
N GLU A 195 3.65 -11.35 13.22
CA GLU A 195 4.92 -12.09 13.29
C GLU A 195 6.02 -11.22 13.94
N LEU A 196 5.99 -9.90 13.74
CA LEU A 196 6.86 -8.98 14.46
C LEU A 196 6.54 -8.97 15.97
N MET A 197 5.28 -9.13 16.35
CA MET A 197 4.92 -9.30 17.77
C MET A 197 5.45 -10.61 18.35
N ALA A 198 5.42 -11.69 17.57
CA ALA A 198 6.05 -12.96 17.98
C ALA A 198 7.58 -12.81 18.12
N LEU A 199 8.22 -12.10 17.19
CA LEU A 199 9.64 -11.76 17.30
C LEU A 199 9.93 -10.97 18.58
N ALA A 200 9.07 -10.00 18.95
CA ALA A 200 9.25 -9.25 20.18
C ALA A 200 9.22 -10.16 21.41
N GLN A 201 8.28 -11.10 21.46
CA GLN A 201 8.18 -12.10 22.53
C GLN A 201 9.45 -12.96 22.64
N GLU A 202 10.04 -13.37 21.53
CA GLU A 202 11.28 -14.15 21.51
C GLU A 202 12.48 -13.39 22.13
N PHE A 203 12.54 -12.07 21.98
CA PHE A 203 13.52 -11.24 22.68
C PHE A 203 13.18 -11.08 24.17
N GLU A 204 11.89 -10.95 24.54
CA GLU A 204 11.49 -10.82 25.95
C GLU A 204 11.84 -12.08 26.76
N GLU A 205 11.68 -13.25 26.14
CA GLU A 205 12.04 -14.55 26.71
C GLU A 205 13.54 -14.83 26.67
N GLY A 206 14.31 -14.05 25.91
CA GLY A 206 15.76 -14.24 25.72
C GLY A 206 16.11 -15.42 24.80
N SER A 207 15.16 -15.94 24.01
CA SER A 207 15.43 -16.96 22.98
C SER A 207 16.16 -16.38 21.78
N ARG A 208 16.01 -15.07 21.53
CA ARG A 208 16.89 -14.28 20.66
C ARG A 208 17.73 -13.30 21.47
N THR A 209 18.93 -13.02 20.95
CA THR A 209 19.90 -12.15 21.62
C THR A 209 20.55 -11.11 20.69
N MET A 210 20.58 -11.36 19.38
CA MET A 210 21.13 -10.43 18.40
C MET A 210 20.03 -9.95 17.46
N LEU A 211 19.91 -8.64 17.31
CA LEU A 211 19.03 -8.01 16.34
C LEU A 211 19.85 -7.56 15.14
N HIS A 212 19.41 -7.95 13.95
CA HIS A 212 20.02 -7.53 12.69
C HIS A 212 19.02 -6.74 11.87
N LEU A 213 19.36 -5.50 11.55
CA LEU A 213 18.56 -4.58 10.76
C LEU A 213 19.21 -4.40 9.39
N TYR A 214 18.43 -4.58 8.32
CA TYR A 214 18.85 -4.28 6.97
C TYR A 214 17.81 -3.37 6.32
N LEU A 215 18.18 -2.10 6.11
CA LEU A 215 17.31 -1.04 5.57
C LEU A 215 15.94 -0.95 6.28
N ALA A 216 15.89 -1.38 7.55
CA ALA A 216 14.66 -1.50 8.33
C ALA A 216 14.65 -0.44 9.44
N ASN A 217 13.52 0.29 9.55
CA ASN A 217 13.33 1.32 10.56
C ASN A 217 12.05 1.09 11.39
N PRO A 218 11.92 -0.05 12.09
CA PRO A 218 10.68 -0.41 12.81
C PRO A 218 10.29 0.56 13.92
N LEU A 219 11.23 1.29 14.54
CA LEU A 219 10.90 2.31 15.55
C LEU A 219 10.17 3.53 14.95
N TYR A 220 10.26 3.71 13.64
CA TYR A 220 9.50 4.73 12.91
C TYR A 220 8.27 4.15 12.20
N THR A 221 8.38 2.97 11.60
CA THR A 221 7.33 2.39 10.75
C THR A 221 6.26 1.60 11.52
N LEU A 222 6.47 1.32 12.81
CA LEU A 222 5.48 0.66 13.67
C LEU A 222 4.87 1.65 14.67
N PRO A 223 3.57 1.51 15.02
CA PRO A 223 2.97 2.27 16.11
C PRO A 223 3.70 2.02 17.44
N PRO A 224 4.00 3.08 18.22
CA PRO A 224 4.54 2.93 19.57
C PRO A 224 3.68 2.07 20.50
N SER A 225 2.37 1.97 20.24
CA SER A 225 1.45 1.11 20.98
C SER A 225 1.81 -0.38 20.91
N LEU A 226 2.54 -0.81 19.88
CA LEU A 226 3.04 -2.17 19.73
C LEU A 226 4.24 -2.46 20.64
N LYS A 227 4.86 -1.43 21.23
CA LYS A 227 6.00 -1.55 22.16
C LYS A 227 7.19 -2.32 21.59
N PHE A 228 7.44 -2.15 20.29
CA PHE A 228 8.53 -2.83 19.58
C PHE A 228 9.91 -2.28 19.98
N ASP A 229 9.97 -1.11 20.64
CA ASP A 229 11.17 -0.57 21.28
C ASP A 229 11.79 -1.52 22.30
N ARG A 230 10.99 -2.36 22.96
CA ARG A 230 11.49 -3.40 23.89
C ARG A 230 12.46 -4.38 23.25
N VAL A 231 12.31 -4.68 21.95
CA VAL A 231 13.24 -5.55 21.22
C VAL A 231 14.65 -4.95 21.22
N PHE A 232 14.74 -3.63 21.07
CA PHE A 232 16.00 -2.90 21.10
C PHE A 232 16.56 -2.83 22.53
N GLU A 233 15.72 -2.72 23.55
CA GLU A 233 16.15 -2.73 24.95
C GLU A 233 16.68 -4.09 25.41
N GLN A 234 16.16 -5.19 24.84
CA GLN A 234 16.48 -6.56 25.25
C GLN A 234 17.58 -7.22 24.39
N ALA A 235 17.76 -6.76 23.16
CA ALA A 235 18.85 -7.23 22.31
C ALA A 235 20.20 -6.97 23.00
N LYS A 236 21.04 -8.01 23.07
CA LYS A 236 22.39 -7.92 23.62
C LYS A 236 23.38 -7.29 22.64
N PHE A 237 23.05 -7.34 21.36
CA PHE A 237 23.84 -6.77 20.29
C PHE A 237 22.95 -6.43 19.08
N ILE A 238 23.02 -5.20 18.62
CA ILE A 238 22.24 -4.69 17.50
C ILE A 238 23.20 -4.31 16.38
N VAL A 239 23.03 -4.96 15.22
CA VAL A 239 23.78 -4.65 14.00
C VAL A 239 22.83 -4.00 13.01
N SER A 240 23.19 -2.83 12.47
CA SER A 240 22.42 -2.16 11.41
C SER A 240 23.23 -1.98 10.14
N PHE A 241 22.67 -2.45 9.02
CA PHE A 241 23.11 -2.13 7.67
C PHE A 241 22.17 -1.08 7.09
N SER A 242 22.65 0.16 7.04
CA SER A 242 21.90 1.29 6.52
C SER A 242 22.85 2.35 5.94
N PRO A 243 22.53 2.97 4.80
CA PRO A 243 23.29 4.12 4.29
C PRO A 243 23.05 5.40 5.11
N PHE A 244 22.08 5.39 6.04
CA PHE A 244 21.71 6.57 6.81
C PHE A 244 21.47 6.26 8.30
N LEU A 245 21.72 7.26 9.14
CA LEU A 245 21.44 7.19 10.58
C LEU A 245 19.96 7.51 10.87
N ASP A 246 19.09 6.52 10.64
CA ASP A 246 17.65 6.57 10.91
C ASP A 246 17.27 6.26 12.37
N ASP A 247 15.97 6.29 12.69
CA ASP A 247 15.43 6.18 14.06
C ASP A 247 15.73 4.84 14.74
N SER A 248 15.92 3.78 13.97
CA SER A 248 16.28 2.46 14.48
C SER A 248 17.80 2.27 14.47
N THR A 249 18.48 2.77 13.44
CA THR A 249 19.94 2.68 13.30
C THR A 249 20.68 3.45 14.40
N VAL A 250 20.14 4.57 14.92
CA VAL A 250 20.74 5.26 16.08
C VAL A 250 20.82 4.41 17.34
N MET A 251 20.04 3.33 17.42
CA MET A 251 20.04 2.41 18.56
C MET A 251 21.02 1.25 18.39
N ALA A 252 21.70 1.13 17.24
CA ALA A 252 22.58 0.01 16.95
C ALA A 252 23.94 0.10 17.66
N ASP A 253 24.47 -1.04 18.11
CA ASP A 253 25.82 -1.16 18.68
C ASP A 253 26.89 -1.15 17.59
N LEU A 254 26.56 -1.73 16.44
CA LEU A 254 27.41 -1.76 15.25
C LEU A 254 26.62 -1.25 14.04
N ILE A 255 27.08 -0.13 13.49
CA ILE A 255 26.55 0.42 12.25
C ILE A 255 27.54 0.09 11.13
N LEU A 256 27.05 -0.61 10.12
CA LEU A 256 27.77 -0.97 8.92
C LEU A 256 27.16 -0.18 7.75
N PRO A 257 27.80 0.93 7.32
CA PRO A 257 27.28 1.73 6.21
C PRO A 257 27.20 0.90 4.93
N ASP A 258 25.98 0.60 4.49
CA ASP A 258 25.74 -0.09 3.24
C ASP A 258 25.83 0.87 2.06
N HIS A 259 26.00 0.33 0.86
CA HIS A 259 26.01 1.12 -0.37
C HIS A 259 24.66 1.80 -0.63
N ASP A 260 24.69 2.98 -1.26
CA ASP A 260 23.51 3.49 -1.95
C ASP A 260 23.16 2.58 -3.14
N PRO A 261 21.88 2.42 -3.54
CA PRO A 261 21.53 1.60 -4.69
C PRO A 261 22.35 1.88 -5.96
N LEU A 262 22.77 3.13 -6.20
CA LEU A 262 23.59 3.53 -7.36
C LEU A 262 25.07 3.08 -7.28
N GLU A 263 25.53 2.68 -6.09
CA GLU A 263 26.89 2.17 -5.80
C GLU A 263 26.93 0.64 -5.73
N SER A 264 25.76 -0.02 -5.81
CA SER A 264 25.61 -1.45 -5.52
C SER A 264 25.31 -2.30 -6.74
N TRP A 265 25.84 -3.53 -6.75
CA TRP A 265 25.33 -4.61 -7.58
C TRP A 265 24.07 -5.19 -6.93
N GLY A 266 23.13 -5.67 -7.73
CA GLY A 266 21.95 -6.37 -7.22
C GLY A 266 21.08 -6.95 -8.32
N ASP A 267 20.10 -7.77 -7.93
CA ASP A 267 19.01 -8.18 -8.81
C ASP A 267 17.65 -8.11 -8.09
N HIS A 268 16.59 -8.14 -8.89
CA HIS A 268 15.23 -8.23 -8.40
C HIS A 268 14.40 -9.10 -9.35
N VAL A 269 13.45 -9.87 -8.82
CA VAL A 269 12.55 -10.69 -9.62
C VAL A 269 11.12 -10.24 -9.40
N GLN A 270 10.53 -9.66 -10.44
CA GLN A 270 9.12 -9.34 -10.48
C GLN A 270 8.35 -10.52 -11.08
N GLN A 271 7.49 -11.15 -10.28
CA GLN A 271 6.63 -12.26 -10.73
C GLN A 271 5.13 -11.99 -10.62
N ASP A 272 4.75 -11.15 -9.67
CA ASP A 272 3.37 -10.76 -9.43
C ASP A 272 3.06 -9.43 -10.13
N ILE A 273 1.80 -8.96 -10.11
CA ILE A 273 1.37 -7.61 -10.57
C ILE A 273 1.38 -7.42 -12.10
N VAL A 274 2.46 -7.77 -12.80
CA VAL A 274 2.61 -7.71 -14.27
C VAL A 274 2.50 -9.10 -14.88
N PRO A 275 2.05 -9.22 -16.14
CA PRO A 275 1.70 -10.52 -16.71
C PRO A 275 2.92 -11.38 -17.09
N VAL A 276 4.14 -10.85 -17.00
CA VAL A 276 5.38 -11.54 -17.40
C VAL A 276 6.39 -11.48 -16.26
N THR A 277 7.23 -12.50 -16.16
CA THR A 277 8.34 -12.50 -15.20
C THR A 277 9.47 -11.64 -15.74
N ALA A 278 9.93 -10.69 -14.93
CA ALA A 278 11.07 -9.86 -15.23
C ALA A 278 12.12 -10.01 -14.13
N TRP A 279 13.32 -10.41 -14.54
CA TRP A 279 14.53 -10.39 -13.72
C TRP A 279 15.26 -9.10 -14.05
N SER A 280 15.42 -8.21 -13.09
CA SER A 280 16.13 -6.94 -13.25
C SER A 280 17.53 -7.03 -12.66
N LEU A 281 18.49 -6.37 -13.29
CA LEU A 281 19.86 -6.20 -12.80
C LEU A 281 20.10 -4.76 -12.42
N SER A 282 20.69 -4.55 -11.24
CA SER A 282 21.31 -3.30 -10.84
C SER A 282 22.82 -3.44 -10.97
N GLN A 283 23.44 -2.45 -11.61
CA GLN A 283 24.89 -2.31 -11.68
C GLN A 283 25.30 -0.95 -11.08
N PRO A 284 26.44 -0.87 -10.40
CA PRO A 284 26.95 0.40 -9.92
C PRO A 284 27.24 1.33 -11.09
N VAL A 285 26.75 2.57 -10.99
CA VAL A 285 27.01 3.64 -11.97
C VAL A 285 28.04 4.65 -11.47
N VAL A 286 28.37 4.57 -10.18
CA VAL A 286 29.40 5.35 -9.50
C VAL A 286 30.17 4.44 -8.56
N ASN A 287 31.42 4.79 -8.28
CA ASN A 287 32.15 4.15 -7.17
C ASN A 287 31.58 4.62 -5.83
N PRO A 288 31.69 3.82 -4.76
CA PRO A 288 31.31 4.25 -3.42
C PRO A 288 31.93 5.60 -3.05
N LEU A 289 31.09 6.56 -2.67
CA LEU A 289 31.53 7.91 -2.32
C LEU A 289 32.20 7.93 -0.93
N TYR A 290 31.74 7.07 -0.04
CA TYR A 290 32.25 6.92 1.32
C TYR A 290 32.82 5.50 1.53
N ASP A 291 33.41 5.27 2.71
CA ASP A 291 33.85 3.94 3.13
C ASP A 291 32.64 3.08 3.55
N THR A 292 31.84 2.73 2.54
CA THR A 292 30.67 1.86 2.65
C THR A 292 31.01 0.49 2.06
N ARG A 293 30.25 -0.54 2.46
CA ARG A 293 30.44 -1.91 1.95
C ARG A 293 29.08 -2.56 1.72
N ALA A 294 28.88 -3.13 0.53
CA ALA A 294 27.69 -3.92 0.23
C ALA A 294 27.48 -5.03 1.27
N ILE A 295 26.26 -5.13 1.80
CA ILE A 295 25.87 -6.18 2.75
C ILE A 295 26.26 -7.59 2.27
N GLY A 296 26.12 -7.86 0.97
CA GLY A 296 26.49 -9.13 0.36
C GLY A 296 27.97 -9.46 0.56
N ASP A 297 28.87 -8.52 0.24
CA ASP A 297 30.33 -8.71 0.40
C ASP A 297 30.72 -8.87 1.88
N VAL A 298 30.03 -8.15 2.78
CA VAL A 298 30.26 -8.28 4.22
C VAL A 298 29.90 -9.68 4.73
N TRP A 299 28.76 -10.24 4.29
CA TRP A 299 28.35 -11.58 4.67
C TRP A 299 29.24 -12.68 4.08
N LEU A 300 29.64 -12.55 2.81
CA LEU A 300 30.58 -13.48 2.18
C LEU A 300 31.91 -13.52 2.94
N GLU A 301 32.47 -12.35 3.24
CA GLU A 301 33.71 -12.26 4.00
C GLU A 301 33.56 -12.81 5.43
N ALA A 302 32.45 -12.50 6.11
CA ALA A 302 32.18 -13.04 7.44
C ALA A 302 32.11 -14.57 7.42
N ALA A 303 31.42 -15.16 6.43
CA ALA A 303 31.33 -16.60 6.24
C ALA A 303 32.72 -17.24 6.02
N HIS A 304 33.58 -16.62 5.19
CA HIS A 304 34.94 -17.12 4.97
C HIS A 304 35.83 -17.00 6.21
N ARG A 305 35.72 -15.91 6.97
CA ARG A 305 36.48 -15.70 8.21
C ARG A 305 36.05 -16.66 9.32
N LEU A 306 34.77 -17.01 9.40
CA LEU A 306 34.27 -18.03 10.33
C LEU A 306 34.72 -19.44 9.93
N GLY A 307 34.88 -19.70 8.63
CA GLY A 307 35.37 -20.97 8.09
C GLY A 307 34.40 -22.13 8.27
N GLY A 308 34.93 -23.37 8.27
CA GLY A 308 34.15 -24.58 8.52
C GLY A 308 33.30 -25.05 7.32
N SER A 309 32.10 -25.57 7.59
CA SER A 309 31.15 -25.97 6.54
C SER A 309 30.54 -24.77 5.82
N LEU A 310 30.33 -23.66 6.53
CA LEU A 310 29.73 -22.44 5.98
C LEU A 310 30.56 -21.86 4.83
N SER A 311 31.89 -21.80 4.96
CA SER A 311 32.76 -21.33 3.88
C SER A 311 32.76 -22.23 2.64
N LYS A 312 32.29 -23.48 2.75
CA LYS A 312 32.13 -24.39 1.59
C LYS A 312 30.79 -24.21 0.90
N GLU A 313 29.76 -23.83 1.64
CA GLU A 313 28.42 -23.52 1.11
C GLU A 313 28.36 -22.14 0.43
N VAL A 314 29.33 -21.29 0.71
CA VAL A 314 29.46 -19.93 0.17
C VAL A 314 30.75 -19.80 -0.67
N PRO A 315 30.80 -20.40 -1.89
CA PRO A 315 32.02 -20.49 -2.69
C PRO A 315 32.46 -19.18 -3.37
N TRP A 316 31.62 -18.14 -3.34
CA TRP A 316 31.88 -16.87 -4.01
C TRP A 316 32.70 -15.92 -3.14
N THR A 317 33.65 -15.21 -3.75
CA THR A 317 34.51 -14.24 -3.03
C THR A 317 33.86 -12.88 -2.92
N THR A 318 33.08 -12.51 -3.92
CA THR A 318 32.40 -11.22 -4.00
C THR A 318 30.92 -11.37 -4.36
N PHE A 319 30.10 -10.41 -3.97
CA PHE A 319 28.68 -10.40 -4.27
C PHE A 319 28.41 -10.37 -5.78
N PRO A 320 29.17 -9.64 -6.61
CA PRO A 320 29.02 -9.71 -8.07
C PRO A 320 29.32 -11.10 -8.66
N GLU A 321 30.28 -11.85 -8.10
CA GLU A 321 30.53 -13.24 -8.51
C GLU A 321 29.34 -14.14 -8.17
N MET A 322 28.78 -14.00 -6.97
CA MET A 322 27.57 -14.72 -6.57
C MET A 322 26.39 -14.40 -7.49
N LEU A 323 26.23 -13.13 -7.82
CA LEU A 323 25.19 -12.66 -8.74
C LEU A 323 25.37 -13.26 -10.14
N GLN A 324 26.59 -13.21 -10.70
CA GLN A 324 26.87 -13.81 -12.01
C GLN A 324 26.59 -15.31 -12.02
N SER A 325 26.98 -16.04 -10.97
CA SER A 325 26.72 -17.48 -10.84
C SER A 325 25.23 -17.80 -10.81
N ARG A 326 24.41 -17.00 -10.12
CA ARG A 326 22.95 -17.12 -10.17
C ARG A 326 22.41 -16.86 -11.58
N TRP A 327 22.93 -15.84 -12.25
CA TRP A 327 22.50 -15.43 -13.59
C TRP A 327 22.95 -16.37 -14.70
N GLU A 328 23.98 -17.20 -14.49
CA GLU A 328 24.31 -18.30 -15.39
C GLU A 328 23.12 -19.28 -15.52
N GLY A 329 22.43 -19.59 -14.42
CA GLY A 329 21.23 -20.45 -14.45
C GLY A 329 20.02 -19.81 -15.15
N ILE A 330 20.01 -18.48 -15.30
CA ILE A 330 18.95 -17.72 -15.98
C ILE A 330 19.21 -17.64 -17.48
N LEU A 331 20.44 -17.28 -17.86
CA LEU A 331 20.81 -16.93 -19.23
C LEU A 331 21.32 -18.12 -20.05
N SER A 332 22.04 -19.05 -19.43
CA SER A 332 22.76 -20.12 -20.12
C SER A 332 21.86 -21.33 -20.38
N GLN A 333 21.04 -21.26 -21.43
CA GLN A 333 20.35 -22.43 -21.99
C GLN A 333 21.06 -23.04 -23.21
N GLU A 334 22.09 -22.37 -23.75
CA GLU A 334 22.88 -22.84 -24.88
C GLU A 334 24.28 -23.30 -24.45
N ASN A 335 24.66 -24.52 -24.84
CA ASN A 335 26.00 -25.07 -24.63
C ASN A 335 26.98 -24.51 -25.68
N SER A 336 27.39 -23.25 -25.54
CA SER A 336 28.45 -22.66 -26.36
C SER A 336 29.48 -21.90 -25.50
N PRO A 337 30.79 -22.01 -25.79
CA PRO A 337 31.81 -21.23 -25.12
C PRO A 337 31.54 -19.73 -25.24
N HIS A 338 31.61 -18.98 -24.14
CA HIS A 338 31.33 -17.52 -24.05
C HIS A 338 29.87 -17.09 -24.28
N ALA A 339 28.92 -18.03 -24.33
CA ALA A 339 27.49 -17.70 -24.44
C ALA A 339 27.03 -16.80 -23.28
N PHE A 340 27.40 -17.18 -22.05
CA PHE A 340 27.07 -16.41 -20.85
C PHE A 340 27.61 -14.99 -20.90
N GLU A 341 28.91 -14.78 -21.16
CA GLU A 341 29.49 -13.43 -21.19
C GLU A 341 28.78 -12.49 -22.17
N LYS A 342 28.40 -13.01 -23.35
CA LYS A 342 27.65 -12.26 -24.35
C LYS A 342 26.26 -11.91 -23.84
N GLN A 343 25.53 -12.87 -23.28
CA GLN A 343 24.18 -12.68 -22.77
C GLN A 343 24.15 -11.78 -21.52
N TRP A 344 25.13 -11.91 -20.64
CA TRP A 344 25.33 -11.09 -19.46
C TRP A 344 25.51 -9.61 -19.85
N LYS A 345 26.38 -9.31 -20.82
CA LYS A 345 26.53 -7.95 -21.36
C LYS A 345 25.23 -7.39 -21.96
N VAL A 346 24.44 -8.24 -22.61
CA VAL A 346 23.12 -7.85 -23.13
C VAL A 346 22.14 -7.55 -21.99
N ALA A 347 22.09 -8.42 -20.98
CA ALA A 347 21.23 -8.24 -19.81
C ALA A 347 21.58 -6.94 -19.05
N LEU A 348 22.87 -6.68 -18.80
CA LEU A 348 23.32 -5.42 -18.20
C LEU A 348 22.91 -4.20 -19.02
N ARG A 349 23.07 -4.25 -20.35
CA ARG A 349 22.66 -3.16 -21.24
C ARG A 349 21.13 -2.94 -21.23
N GLN A 350 20.36 -4.00 -21.06
CA GLN A 350 18.90 -3.97 -21.04
C GLN A 350 18.32 -3.68 -19.65
N GLY A 351 19.13 -3.76 -18.59
CA GLY A 351 18.70 -3.68 -17.20
C GLY A 351 18.10 -4.99 -16.65
N GLY A 352 18.27 -6.12 -17.36
CA GLY A 352 17.75 -7.41 -16.94
C GLY A 352 17.41 -8.38 -18.08
N TRP A 353 16.61 -9.38 -17.76
CA TRP A 353 16.04 -10.38 -18.66
C TRP A 353 14.56 -10.60 -18.33
N TRP A 354 13.70 -10.68 -19.34
CA TRP A 354 12.27 -10.90 -19.14
C TRP A 354 11.67 -11.74 -20.25
N THR A 355 10.57 -12.43 -19.94
CA THR A 355 9.80 -13.14 -20.95
C THR A 355 8.89 -12.18 -21.71
N VAL A 356 8.69 -12.44 -23.00
CA VAL A 356 7.75 -11.67 -23.82
C VAL A 356 6.33 -12.24 -23.79
N ASP A 357 6.20 -13.51 -23.39
CA ASP A 357 4.93 -14.23 -23.27
C ASP A 357 4.89 -15.03 -21.97
N ALA A 358 3.72 -15.10 -21.35
CA ALA A 358 3.42 -16.00 -20.24
C ALA A 358 2.13 -16.76 -20.52
N ARG A 359 2.08 -18.01 -20.06
CA ARG A 359 0.86 -18.83 -20.20
C ARG A 359 -0.12 -18.42 -19.10
N LYS A 360 -1.42 -18.53 -19.39
CA LYS A 360 -2.45 -18.33 -18.37
C LYS A 360 -2.58 -19.61 -17.56
N ARG A 361 -2.49 -19.49 -16.24
CA ARG A 361 -2.80 -20.56 -15.30
C ARG A 361 -4.31 -20.77 -15.28
N GLN A 362 -4.77 -22.02 -15.40
CA GLN A 362 -6.16 -22.34 -15.14
C GLN A 362 -6.44 -22.26 -13.64
N ILE A 363 -7.44 -21.46 -13.27
CA ILE A 363 -7.87 -21.25 -11.89
C ILE A 363 -9.34 -21.63 -11.79
N SER A 364 -9.68 -22.43 -10.79
CA SER A 364 -11.06 -22.70 -10.43
C SER A 364 -11.68 -21.45 -9.78
N PRO A 365 -12.87 -21.00 -10.19
CA PRO A 365 -13.52 -19.81 -9.64
C PRO A 365 -14.20 -20.11 -8.29
N THR A 366 -13.49 -20.78 -7.38
CA THR A 366 -13.97 -21.05 -6.03
C THR A 366 -13.55 -19.92 -5.12
N VAL A 367 -14.52 -19.27 -4.49
CA VAL A 367 -14.27 -18.25 -3.46
C VAL A 367 -14.65 -18.85 -2.11
N PRO A 368 -13.81 -18.71 -1.07
CA PRO A 368 -14.21 -19.13 0.27
C PRO A 368 -15.48 -18.40 0.68
N SER A 369 -16.41 -19.10 1.33
CA SER A 369 -17.57 -18.45 1.92
C SER A 369 -17.08 -17.57 3.07
N VAL A 370 -17.54 -16.31 3.07
CA VAL A 370 -17.21 -15.31 4.08
C VAL A 370 -18.52 -14.73 4.58
N THR A 371 -18.61 -14.60 5.91
CA THR A 371 -19.67 -13.84 6.57
C THR A 371 -19.07 -12.48 6.89
N TYR A 372 -19.70 -11.40 6.43
CA TYR A 372 -19.20 -10.06 6.70
C TYR A 372 -19.33 -9.75 8.20
N GLU A 373 -18.21 -9.35 8.78
CA GLU A 373 -18.16 -8.77 10.12
C GLU A 373 -17.95 -7.25 10.01
N PRO A 374 -18.69 -6.43 10.78
CA PRO A 374 -18.44 -5.00 10.85
C PRO A 374 -17.01 -4.70 11.33
N PRO A 375 -16.40 -3.61 10.86
CA PRO A 375 -15.09 -3.20 11.35
C PRO A 375 -15.17 -2.80 12.83
N GLU A 376 -14.13 -3.15 13.58
CA GLU A 376 -13.96 -2.75 14.98
C GLU A 376 -13.03 -1.54 15.05
N PHE A 377 -13.34 -0.61 15.95
CA PHE A 377 -12.54 0.59 16.16
C PHE A 377 -12.15 0.74 17.63
N LEU A 378 -10.88 0.99 17.87
CA LEU A 378 -10.35 1.32 19.19
C LEU A 378 -10.71 2.76 19.58
N GLY A 379 -11.05 2.98 20.85
CA GLY A 379 -11.59 4.24 21.36
C GLY A 379 -13.12 4.33 21.26
N ASN A 380 -13.77 4.68 22.37
CA ASN A 380 -15.22 4.88 22.43
C ASN A 380 -15.64 6.12 21.62
N SER A 381 -16.70 6.02 20.81
CA SER A 381 -17.21 7.12 19.98
C SER A 381 -17.66 8.36 20.75
N SER A 382 -18.01 8.22 22.04
CA SER A 382 -18.36 9.37 22.89
C SER A 382 -17.14 10.23 23.26
N ASP A 383 -15.99 9.60 23.52
CA ASP A 383 -14.74 10.29 23.88
C ASP A 383 -13.89 10.65 22.64
N TYR A 384 -14.00 9.82 21.59
CA TYR A 384 -13.25 9.89 20.34
C TYR A 384 -14.22 9.82 19.15
N PRO A 385 -14.89 10.94 18.80
CA PRO A 385 -15.99 10.91 17.85
C PRO A 385 -15.57 10.68 16.40
N LEU A 386 -14.31 10.91 16.02
CA LEU A 386 -13.85 10.88 14.63
C LEU A 386 -13.03 9.62 14.33
N TYR A 387 -13.07 9.14 13.09
CA TYR A 387 -12.19 8.08 12.58
C TYR A 387 -10.83 8.66 12.18
N CYS A 388 -9.75 7.94 12.51
CA CYS A 388 -8.40 8.30 12.08
C CYS A 388 -8.05 7.59 10.78
N TYR A 389 -7.62 8.37 9.77
CA TYR A 389 -7.24 7.86 8.46
C TYR A 389 -5.79 8.28 8.12
N PRO A 390 -4.78 7.56 8.62
CA PRO A 390 -3.43 7.73 8.13
C PRO A 390 -3.34 7.23 6.68
N TYR A 391 -2.69 7.99 5.80
CA TYR A 391 -2.47 7.56 4.42
C TYR A 391 -1.02 7.83 3.99
N PRO A 392 -0.39 6.96 3.18
CA PRO A 392 0.94 7.23 2.65
C PRO A 392 0.96 8.52 1.83
N SER A 393 1.87 9.44 2.16
CA SER A 393 2.11 10.60 1.30
C SER A 393 2.61 10.15 -0.06
N LEU A 394 2.17 10.82 -1.14
CA LEU A 394 2.69 10.53 -2.48
C LEU A 394 4.19 10.80 -2.60
N SER A 395 4.70 11.83 -1.90
CA SER A 395 6.11 12.22 -1.97
C SER A 395 6.99 11.43 -1.00
N LEU A 396 6.45 11.08 0.18
CA LEU A 396 7.25 10.53 1.28
C LEU A 396 6.92 9.08 1.64
N HIS A 397 5.78 8.55 1.20
CA HIS A 397 5.30 7.18 1.41
C HIS A 397 5.42 6.74 2.88
N ASP A 398 6.38 5.87 3.17
CA ASP A 398 6.69 5.27 4.47
C ASP A 398 7.86 5.97 5.18
N GLY A 399 8.18 7.20 4.80
CA GLY A 399 9.23 8.03 5.42
C GLY A 399 10.62 7.85 4.86
N ARG A 400 10.92 6.81 4.06
CA ARG A 400 12.26 6.62 3.48
C ARG A 400 12.71 7.78 2.58
N GLY A 401 11.76 8.54 2.02
CA GLY A 401 12.04 9.74 1.22
C GLY A 401 12.24 11.02 2.04
N ALA A 402 12.01 10.99 3.36
CA ALA A 402 11.91 12.21 4.18
C ALA A 402 13.21 13.01 4.25
N ASN A 403 14.38 12.37 4.09
CA ASN A 403 15.66 13.07 4.08
C ASN A 403 16.07 13.58 2.68
N LEU A 404 15.18 13.48 1.67
CA LEU A 404 15.42 13.97 0.31
C LEU A 404 14.73 15.34 0.11
N PRO A 405 15.48 16.45 -0.04
CA PRO A 405 14.90 17.79 -0.04
C PRO A 405 13.95 18.04 -1.23
N TRP A 406 14.22 17.44 -2.39
CA TRP A 406 13.30 17.55 -3.54
C TRP A 406 11.95 16.90 -3.29
N LEU A 407 11.90 15.79 -2.53
CA LEU A 407 10.63 15.17 -2.16
C LEU A 407 9.91 15.97 -1.07
N GLN A 408 10.65 16.63 -0.18
CA GLN A 408 10.09 17.54 0.82
C GLN A 408 9.48 18.80 0.20
N GLU A 409 10.05 19.28 -0.91
CA GLU A 409 9.61 20.45 -1.66
C GLU A 409 8.48 20.16 -2.67
N LEU A 410 8.19 18.88 -2.94
CA LEU A 410 7.08 18.49 -3.81
C LEU A 410 5.74 18.78 -3.09
N PRO A 411 4.88 19.66 -3.63
CA PRO A 411 3.58 19.93 -3.03
C PRO A 411 2.67 18.71 -3.17
N ASP A 412 1.87 18.42 -2.14
CA ASP A 412 0.82 17.43 -2.24
C ASP A 412 -0.18 17.81 -3.37
N PRO A 413 -0.58 16.87 -4.25
CA PRO A 413 -1.38 17.23 -5.42
C PRO A 413 -2.81 17.66 -5.11
N LEU A 414 -3.32 17.39 -3.89
CA LEU A 414 -4.70 17.70 -3.50
C LEU A 414 -4.79 18.89 -2.55
N THR A 415 -3.81 19.02 -1.65
CA THR A 415 -3.79 20.05 -0.60
C THR A 415 -2.67 21.07 -0.80
N THR A 416 -1.65 20.75 -1.59
CA THR A 416 -0.43 21.55 -1.79
C THR A 416 0.47 21.73 -0.56
N GLY A 417 0.20 21.00 0.53
CA GLY A 417 1.05 20.97 1.72
C GLY A 417 2.44 20.41 1.42
N MET A 418 3.47 21.01 2.04
CA MET A 418 4.87 20.60 1.90
C MET A 418 5.66 20.88 3.19
N TRP A 419 6.86 20.28 3.33
CA TRP A 419 7.79 20.50 4.45
C TRP A 419 7.25 20.25 5.89
N GLY A 420 6.09 19.62 6.03
CA GLY A 420 5.48 19.27 7.31
C GLY A 420 4.26 18.36 7.15
N THR A 421 3.69 17.92 8.27
CA THR A 421 2.44 17.14 8.33
C THR A 421 1.26 18.08 8.56
N TRP A 422 0.07 17.71 8.06
CA TRP A 422 -1.19 18.42 8.31
C TRP A 422 -2.30 17.47 8.72
N ILE A 423 -3.38 18.01 9.26
CA ILE A 423 -4.60 17.26 9.59
C ILE A 423 -5.70 17.73 8.64
N GLU A 424 -6.12 16.87 7.75
CA GLU A 424 -7.28 17.14 6.90
C GLU A 424 -8.56 17.03 7.72
N VAL A 425 -9.39 18.06 7.64
CA VAL A 425 -10.67 18.14 8.35
C VAL A 425 -11.76 18.56 7.37
N ASN A 426 -12.92 17.90 7.42
CA ASN A 426 -14.07 18.35 6.64
C ASN A 426 -14.51 19.77 7.11
N PRO A 427 -14.81 20.72 6.21
CA PRO A 427 -15.22 22.08 6.58
C PRO A 427 -16.43 22.15 7.53
N SER A 428 -17.42 21.25 7.36
CA SER A 428 -18.61 21.21 8.23
C SER A 428 -18.25 20.79 9.66
N THR A 429 -17.41 19.76 9.79
CA THR A 429 -16.85 19.28 11.05
C THR A 429 -16.00 20.37 11.71
N ALA A 430 -15.08 20.98 10.96
CA ALA A 430 -14.23 22.07 11.46
C ALA A 430 -15.05 23.26 12.00
N SER A 431 -16.09 23.68 11.27
CA SER A 431 -17.00 24.75 11.68
C SER A 431 -17.70 24.43 13.00
N SER A 432 -18.22 23.20 13.15
CA SER A 432 -18.86 22.75 14.40
C SER A 432 -17.91 22.73 15.61
N MET A 433 -16.60 22.61 15.36
CA MET A 433 -15.54 22.56 16.36
C MET A 433 -14.80 23.90 16.55
N GLY A 434 -15.18 24.95 15.80
CA GLY A 434 -14.53 26.26 15.86
C GLY A 434 -13.06 26.27 15.38
N ILE A 435 -12.71 25.32 14.51
CA ILE A 435 -11.38 25.19 13.88
C ILE A 435 -11.40 25.97 12.55
N HIS A 436 -10.36 26.76 12.29
CA HIS A 436 -10.16 27.48 11.02
C HIS A 436 -9.02 26.88 10.20
N GLN A 437 -8.98 27.20 8.90
CA GLN A 437 -7.86 26.84 8.02
C GLN A 437 -6.53 27.31 8.63
N GLY A 438 -5.55 26.40 8.73
CA GLY A 438 -4.23 26.68 9.25
C GLY A 438 -4.14 26.83 10.77
N ASP A 439 -5.24 26.69 11.51
CA ASP A 439 -5.18 26.58 12.97
C ASP A 439 -4.34 25.35 13.35
N ARG A 440 -3.54 25.48 14.40
CA ARG A 440 -2.90 24.31 15.01
C ARG A 440 -3.95 23.52 15.78
N VAL A 441 -3.99 22.22 15.54
CA VAL A 441 -4.90 21.29 16.21
C VAL A 441 -4.13 20.16 16.87
N ARG A 442 -4.65 19.67 17.99
CA ARG A 442 -4.20 18.43 18.62
C ARG A 442 -5.18 17.32 18.29
N VAL A 443 -4.65 16.23 17.76
CA VAL A 443 -5.37 14.98 17.55
C VAL A 443 -4.96 14.01 18.65
N THR A 444 -5.92 13.40 19.34
CA THR A 444 -5.68 12.49 20.47
C THR A 444 -6.46 11.19 20.28
N SER A 445 -5.82 10.06 20.53
CA SER A 445 -6.42 8.73 20.73
C SER A 445 -6.11 8.23 22.14
N GLU A 446 -6.55 7.02 22.48
CA GLU A 446 -6.14 6.33 23.72
C GLU A 446 -4.64 6.01 23.78
N TYR A 447 -3.95 6.02 22.63
CA TYR A 447 -2.56 5.57 22.48
C TYR A 447 -1.56 6.71 22.37
N GLY A 448 -2.00 7.90 21.98
CA GLY A 448 -1.10 9.04 21.84
C GLY A 448 -1.79 10.30 21.35
N ALA A 449 -0.99 11.35 21.19
CA ALA A 449 -1.43 12.61 20.64
C ALA A 449 -0.38 13.18 19.68
N ILE A 450 -0.85 13.86 18.64
CA ILE A 450 -0.01 14.61 17.71
C ILE A 450 -0.58 16.01 17.51
N GLU A 451 0.27 16.93 17.07
CA GLU A 451 -0.16 18.31 16.74
C GLU A 451 0.34 18.71 15.37
N ALA A 452 -0.55 19.26 14.55
CA ALA A 452 -0.24 19.74 13.22
C ALA A 452 -1.25 20.83 12.78
N SER A 453 -1.01 21.45 11.64
CA SER A 453 -1.93 22.45 11.08
C SER A 453 -3.18 21.77 10.51
N ALA A 454 -4.36 22.32 10.77
CA ALA A 454 -5.60 21.90 10.15
C ALA A 454 -5.66 22.40 8.70
N VAL A 455 -6.02 21.51 7.78
CA VAL A 455 -6.26 21.81 6.37
C VAL A 455 -7.69 21.38 6.05
N PHE A 456 -8.51 22.32 5.60
CA PHE A 456 -9.88 22.04 5.19
C PHE A 456 -9.86 21.24 3.91
N PHE A 457 -10.51 20.07 3.94
CA PHE A 457 -10.60 19.19 2.78
C PHE A 457 -12.07 18.78 2.57
N PRO A 458 -12.78 19.39 1.59
CA PRO A 458 -14.18 19.06 1.32
C PRO A 458 -14.38 17.62 0.83
N GLY A 459 -13.35 17.03 0.23
CA GLY A 459 -13.32 15.64 -0.22
C GLY A 459 -13.15 14.61 0.92
N LEU A 460 -13.53 14.95 2.14
CA LEU A 460 -13.38 14.10 3.33
C LEU A 460 -14.74 13.77 3.92
N HIS A 461 -14.96 12.52 4.33
CA HIS A 461 -16.14 12.17 5.13
C HIS A 461 -16.21 13.01 6.44
N PRO A 462 -17.36 13.58 6.84
CA PRO A 462 -17.44 14.46 8.02
C PRO A 462 -17.02 13.83 9.34
N GLU A 463 -17.22 12.53 9.52
CA GLU A 463 -16.80 11.80 10.72
C GLU A 463 -15.32 11.37 10.71
N LEU A 464 -14.51 11.84 9.75
CA LEU A 464 -13.14 11.36 9.56
C LEU A 464 -12.14 12.53 9.57
N ILE A 465 -10.93 12.27 10.06
CA ILE A 465 -9.75 13.07 9.78
C ILE A 465 -8.75 12.25 8.99
N ALA A 466 -8.04 12.89 8.05
CA ALA A 466 -6.98 12.24 7.30
C ALA A 466 -5.63 12.90 7.56
N ILE A 467 -4.58 12.09 7.63
CA ILE A 467 -3.24 12.55 8.00
C ILE A 467 -2.21 11.87 7.09
N PRO A 468 -1.41 12.62 6.31
CA PRO A 468 -0.36 12.03 5.49
C PRO A 468 0.76 11.46 6.37
N MET A 469 1.26 10.30 5.99
CA MET A 469 2.44 9.66 6.57
C MET A 469 3.72 10.10 5.85
N GLY A 470 4.87 9.80 6.46
CA GLY A 470 6.19 10.03 5.86
C GLY A 470 7.01 11.16 6.49
N GLN A 471 6.49 11.79 7.55
CA GLN A 471 7.18 12.77 8.38
C GLN A 471 7.24 12.29 9.84
N GLY A 472 7.91 13.05 10.71
CA GLY A 472 7.94 12.77 12.15
C GLY A 472 9.12 11.90 12.59
N HIS A 473 10.19 11.85 11.80
CA HIS A 473 11.44 11.20 12.20
C HIS A 473 12.10 11.93 13.38
N ARG A 474 12.56 11.17 14.37
CA ARG A 474 13.39 11.61 15.51
C ARG A 474 14.86 11.66 15.13
N ALA A 475 15.29 10.81 14.20
CA ALA A 475 16.62 10.83 13.57
C ALA A 475 16.47 11.05 12.04
N TYR A 476 17.37 10.53 11.22
CA TYR A 476 17.28 10.55 9.76
C TYR A 476 17.67 11.86 9.04
N GLY A 477 18.88 12.34 9.33
CA GLY A 477 19.50 13.45 8.60
C GLY A 477 18.85 14.81 8.86
N ARG A 478 19.34 15.85 8.18
CA ARG A 478 18.98 17.24 8.50
C ARG A 478 17.59 17.67 8.00
N TYR A 479 17.05 16.96 7.02
CA TYR A 479 15.77 17.34 6.41
C TYR A 479 14.57 16.66 7.05
N ALA A 480 14.73 15.44 7.56
CA ALA A 480 13.64 14.69 8.21
C ALA A 480 13.58 14.90 9.74
N LYS A 481 14.74 15.04 10.41
CA LYS A 481 14.81 15.10 11.87
C LYS A 481 13.98 16.25 12.44
N GLY A 482 13.02 15.90 13.30
CA GLY A 482 12.18 16.86 14.02
C GLY A 482 11.22 17.64 13.13
N ARG A 483 10.92 17.12 11.93
CA ARG A 483 10.00 17.73 10.97
C ARG A 483 8.67 17.00 10.94
N GLY A 484 7.58 17.75 11.07
CA GLY A 484 6.23 17.20 11.08
C GLY A 484 6.01 16.22 12.24
N VAL A 485 5.00 15.37 12.09
CA VAL A 485 4.60 14.35 13.06
C VAL A 485 4.24 13.06 12.35
N ASN A 486 4.43 11.92 13.02
CA ASN A 486 4.09 10.60 12.51
C ASN A 486 2.72 10.16 13.06
N PRO A 487 1.69 9.99 12.20
CA PRO A 487 0.34 9.62 12.65
C PRO A 487 0.26 8.21 13.23
N LEU A 488 1.26 7.34 13.01
CA LEU A 488 1.32 6.02 13.65
C LEU A 488 1.35 6.11 15.19
N THR A 489 1.73 7.27 15.75
CA THR A 489 1.62 7.57 17.19
C THR A 489 0.19 7.47 17.74
N LEU A 490 -0.82 7.64 16.88
CA LEU A 490 -2.22 7.59 17.28
C LEU A 490 -2.78 6.16 17.30
N LEU A 491 -2.14 5.22 16.59
CA LEU A 491 -2.74 3.91 16.34
C LEU A 491 -2.57 2.97 17.51
N GLY A 492 -3.55 2.08 17.69
CA GLY A 492 -3.50 1.00 18.68
C GLY A 492 -3.21 -0.38 18.06
N PRO A 493 -3.00 -1.41 18.90
CA PRO A 493 -2.69 -2.78 18.48
C PRO A 493 -3.97 -3.53 18.02
N SER A 494 -4.60 -3.07 16.93
CA SER A 494 -5.73 -3.77 16.30
C SER A 494 -5.32 -4.42 14.99
N PHE A 495 -5.79 -5.63 14.72
CA PHE A 495 -5.35 -6.43 13.57
C PHE A 495 -6.52 -7.07 12.84
N ASP A 496 -6.37 -7.30 11.55
CA ASP A 496 -7.23 -8.20 10.80
C ASP A 496 -6.92 -9.66 11.21
N SER A 497 -7.95 -10.37 11.67
CA SER A 497 -7.80 -11.69 12.30
C SER A 497 -7.31 -12.79 11.36
N ARG A 498 -7.48 -12.62 10.05
CA ARG A 498 -7.09 -13.62 9.03
C ARG A 498 -5.68 -13.38 8.51
N SER A 499 -5.32 -12.14 8.24
CA SER A 499 -4.02 -11.76 7.67
C SER A 499 -2.97 -11.44 8.71
N GLY A 500 -3.36 -11.11 9.95
CA GLY A 500 -2.45 -10.61 10.98
C GLY A 500 -1.90 -9.22 10.68
N SER A 501 -2.43 -8.53 9.67
CA SER A 501 -2.03 -7.16 9.31
C SER A 501 -2.62 -6.14 10.27
N LEU A 502 -1.87 -5.09 10.58
CA LEU A 502 -2.34 -3.99 11.43
C LEU A 502 -3.53 -3.24 10.78
N ALA A 503 -4.63 -3.09 11.51
CA ALA A 503 -5.79 -2.29 11.11
C ALA A 503 -5.49 -0.79 11.30
N THR A 504 -4.73 -0.21 10.37
CA THR A 504 -4.26 1.19 10.44
C THR A 504 -5.39 2.23 10.41
N GLY A 505 -6.57 1.88 9.90
CA GLY A 505 -7.79 2.69 9.95
C GLY A 505 -8.72 2.38 11.14
N GLY A 506 -8.32 1.45 12.02
CA GLY A 506 -9.13 0.92 13.13
C GLY A 506 -9.07 1.73 14.43
N THR A 507 -8.71 3.02 14.38
CA THR A 507 -8.58 3.86 15.58
C THR A 507 -9.46 5.10 15.49
N ARG A 508 -10.18 5.41 16.58
CA ARG A 508 -10.90 6.67 16.75
C ARG A 508 -10.05 7.72 17.46
N VAL A 509 -10.37 8.97 17.17
CA VAL A 509 -9.66 10.15 17.68
C VAL A 509 -10.64 11.28 18.03
N ARG A 510 -10.14 12.22 18.84
CA ARG A 510 -10.74 13.53 19.04
C ARG A 510 -9.78 14.60 18.57
N VAL A 511 -10.34 15.75 18.16
CA VAL A 511 -9.58 16.90 17.70
C VAL A 511 -9.94 18.10 18.56
N GLU A 512 -8.94 18.87 18.97
CA GLU A 512 -9.12 20.14 19.65
C GLU A 512 -8.21 21.22 19.07
N ARG A 513 -8.68 22.46 19.04
CA ARG A 513 -7.85 23.59 18.67
C ARG A 513 -6.85 23.89 19.79
N VAL A 514 -5.59 24.12 19.43
CA VAL A 514 -4.55 24.54 20.37
C VAL A 514 -4.01 25.93 20.00
N LYS A 515 -3.45 26.63 21.00
CA LYS A 515 -2.88 27.98 20.79
C LYS A 515 -1.47 27.91 20.22
N GLY A 516 -1.16 28.80 19.28
CA GLY A 516 0.17 28.95 18.69
C GLY A 516 0.47 27.92 17.60
N GLY A 517 1.60 28.04 16.91
CA GLY A 517 2.01 27.14 15.83
C GLY A 517 2.64 27.84 14.65
N THR A 518 3.50 27.11 13.93
CA THR A 518 4.00 27.51 12.63
C THR A 518 3.00 27.03 11.58
N GLN A 519 2.60 27.91 10.67
CA GLN A 519 1.74 27.51 9.55
C GLN A 519 2.46 26.49 8.67
N LEU A 520 1.72 25.51 8.18
CA LEU A 520 2.16 24.61 7.13
C LEU A 520 2.48 25.42 5.86
N PRO A 521 3.67 25.26 5.25
CA PRO A 521 3.92 25.78 3.92
C PRO A 521 3.00 25.12 2.88
N MET A 522 2.29 25.93 2.11
CA MET A 522 1.38 25.49 1.04
C MET A 522 1.66 26.28 -0.23
N LEU A 523 1.57 25.65 -1.41
CA LEU A 523 1.87 26.31 -2.69
C LEU A 523 0.75 27.26 -3.14
N ASP A 524 -0.51 26.91 -2.89
CA ASP A 524 -1.67 27.64 -3.39
C ASP A 524 -2.12 28.81 -2.49
N GLN A 525 -1.63 28.92 -1.26
CA GLN A 525 -1.98 29.98 -0.32
C GLN A 525 -1.29 31.33 -0.59
N SER A 526 -1.02 31.63 -1.86
CA SER A 526 -0.75 33.01 -2.29
C SER A 526 -2.00 33.90 -2.31
N VAL A 527 -3.21 33.39 -2.04
CA VAL A 527 -4.42 34.23 -1.91
C VAL A 527 -5.39 33.70 -0.84
N GLN A 528 -5.66 34.52 0.18
CA GLN A 528 -6.62 34.33 1.27
C GLN A 528 -8.08 34.55 0.84
N ASP A 529 -8.54 33.95 -0.26
CA ASP A 529 -9.97 33.99 -0.61
C ASP A 529 -10.51 32.58 -0.84
N PRO A 530 -11.60 32.18 -0.16
CA PRO A 530 -12.19 30.87 -0.34
C PRO A 530 -12.64 30.71 -1.79
N VAL A 531 -12.08 29.72 -2.47
CA VAL A 531 -12.55 29.28 -3.78
C VAL A 531 -14.03 28.95 -3.66
N SER A 532 -14.87 29.80 -4.25
CA SER A 532 -16.31 29.59 -4.38
C SER A 532 -16.61 28.17 -4.89
N PRO A 533 -17.63 27.48 -4.34
CA PRO A 533 -17.88 26.08 -4.63
C PRO A 533 -18.21 25.87 -6.10
N ARG A 534 -17.32 25.20 -6.84
CA ARG A 534 -17.59 24.64 -8.18
C ARG A 534 -18.30 23.28 -8.12
N ILE A 535 -18.90 22.93 -6.99
CA ILE A 535 -19.81 21.79 -6.88
C ILE A 535 -21.21 22.35 -6.65
N GLN A 536 -21.91 22.62 -7.75
CA GLN A 536 -23.36 22.78 -7.72
C GLN A 536 -23.97 21.39 -7.54
N LEU A 537 -24.47 21.12 -6.34
CA LEU A 537 -25.51 20.12 -6.13
C LEU A 537 -26.79 20.65 -6.78
N THR A 538 -26.96 20.44 -8.09
CA THR A 538 -28.24 20.70 -8.75
C THR A 538 -29.11 19.46 -8.62
N GLY A 539 -29.94 19.45 -7.57
CA GLY A 539 -31.25 18.83 -7.59
C GLY A 539 -32.31 19.93 -7.69
N GLY A 540 -33.26 19.80 -8.62
CA GLY A 540 -34.46 20.65 -8.66
C GLY A 540 -35.05 20.93 -10.05
N LEU A 541 -35.51 19.89 -10.76
CA LEU A 541 -36.85 19.71 -11.36
C LEU A 541 -36.84 18.57 -12.38
#